data_AF-A0A9P4UJX4-F1
#
_entry.id   AF-A0A9P4UJX4-F1
#
_cell.length_a   1.000
_cell.length_b   1.000
_cell.length_c   1.000
_cell.angle_alpha   90.00
_cell.angle_beta   90.00
_cell.angle_gamma   90.00
#
_symmetry.space_group_name_H-M   'P 1'
#
loop_
_entity.id
_entity.type
_entity.pdbx_description
1 polymer ?
#
loop_
_entity_poly.entity_id
_entity_poly.type
_entity_poly.pdbx_seq_one_letter_code
_entity_poly.pdbx_strand_id
1 'polypeptide(L)'
;MAVPATTRETTSQTLDLLEERLRRVDYLINGNVVPTEQNDHLSRRQTETQLSATTRLRNLTRILDHLASKHPSVSHILDLQKRRPELFGRTQAAASTSALSTPVLTEIVLAHEQTYRHLSAQLQQLQAFDIPDPERSANLFKQRGKIDQVRVKQIEQAKEVQELRSRSARVLEEWYEGGVLGIGDMWAQLEASIKACEIMIRRVEAAKEREEGEGGV
;
A
#
# COMPACT_ATOMS: atom_id res chain seq x y z
N MET A 1 -9.16 81.69 -19.45
CA MET A 1 -8.52 81.26 -18.19
C MET A 1 -7.87 79.91 -18.42
N ALA A 2 -6.54 79.87 -18.46
CA ALA A 2 -5.76 78.67 -18.79
C ALA A 2 -5.49 77.86 -17.50
N VAL A 3 -6.01 76.63 -17.46
CA VAL A 3 -5.71 75.65 -16.41
C VAL A 3 -4.26 75.18 -16.61
N PRO A 4 -3.40 75.20 -15.57
CA PRO A 4 -1.99 74.85 -15.71
C PRO A 4 -1.81 73.39 -16.16
N ALA A 5 -0.84 73.14 -17.04
CA ALA A 5 -0.60 71.82 -17.64
C ALA A 5 -0.35 70.71 -16.61
N THR A 6 0.16 71.07 -15.42
CA THR A 6 0.43 70.14 -14.32
C THR A 6 -0.81 69.51 -13.72
N THR A 7 -1.95 70.23 -13.67
CA THR A 7 -3.20 69.65 -13.12
C THR A 7 -3.84 68.67 -14.09
N ARG A 8 -3.65 68.86 -15.40
CA ARG A 8 -4.13 67.92 -16.43
C ARG A 8 -3.37 66.60 -16.37
N GLU A 9 -2.05 66.67 -16.20
CA GLU A 9 -1.19 65.49 -16.06
C GLU A 9 -1.47 64.69 -14.78
N THR A 10 -1.75 65.37 -13.65
CA THR A 10 -2.13 64.65 -12.43
C THR A 10 -3.49 63.98 -12.57
N THR A 11 -4.43 64.57 -13.32
CA THR A 11 -5.76 63.96 -13.50
C THR A 11 -5.72 62.70 -14.37
N SER A 12 -4.89 62.65 -15.42
CA SER A 12 -4.71 61.45 -16.24
C SER A 12 -4.07 60.33 -15.43
N GLN A 13 -3.01 60.61 -14.68
CA GLN A 13 -2.35 59.63 -13.82
C GLN A 13 -3.28 59.03 -12.75
N THR A 14 -4.15 59.86 -12.15
CA THR A 14 -5.16 59.35 -11.21
C THR A 14 -6.23 58.49 -11.89
N LEU A 15 -6.58 58.81 -13.13
CA LEU A 15 -7.57 58.05 -13.90
C LEU A 15 -7.01 56.69 -14.32
N ASP A 16 -5.76 56.64 -14.77
CA ASP A 16 -5.06 55.40 -15.11
C ASP A 16 -4.92 54.48 -13.89
N LEU A 17 -4.57 55.04 -12.72
CA LEU A 17 -4.50 54.27 -11.47
C LEU A 17 -5.87 53.74 -11.04
N LEU A 18 -6.93 54.53 -11.22
CA LEU A 18 -8.30 54.07 -10.95
C LEU A 18 -8.73 52.97 -11.93
N GLU A 19 -8.39 53.09 -13.20
CA GLU A 19 -8.67 52.09 -14.22
C GLU A 19 -7.95 50.77 -13.91
N GLU A 20 -6.66 50.80 -13.60
CA GLU A 20 -5.89 49.62 -13.18
C GLU A 20 -6.49 48.97 -11.93
N ARG A 21 -6.92 49.76 -10.95
CA ARG A 21 -7.60 49.23 -9.76
C ARG A 21 -8.95 48.63 -10.10
N LEU A 22 -9.71 49.22 -11.02
CA LEU A 22 -11.02 48.73 -11.42
C LEU A 22 -10.88 47.44 -12.23
N ARG A 23 -9.92 47.36 -13.15
CA ARG A 23 -9.54 46.12 -13.86
C ARG A 23 -9.11 45.03 -12.88
N ARG A 24 -8.36 45.37 -11.83
CA ARG A 24 -7.97 44.40 -10.80
C ARG A 24 -9.17 43.92 -9.98
N VAL A 25 -10.09 44.81 -9.60
CA VAL A 25 -11.31 44.43 -8.87
C VAL A 25 -12.20 43.56 -9.75
N ASP A 26 -12.37 43.92 -11.02
CA ASP A 26 -13.12 43.14 -11.99
C ASP A 26 -12.50 41.75 -12.19
N TYR A 27 -11.18 41.68 -12.33
CA TYR A 27 -10.44 40.42 -12.38
C TYR A 27 -10.61 39.57 -11.11
N LEU A 28 -10.62 40.18 -9.93
CA LEU A 28 -10.84 39.44 -8.67
C LEU A 28 -12.26 38.90 -8.54
N ILE A 29 -13.25 39.63 -9.05
CA ILE A 29 -14.67 39.24 -8.96
C ILE A 29 -15.01 38.20 -10.03
N ASN A 30 -14.60 38.42 -11.28
CA ASN A 30 -14.99 37.58 -12.42
C ASN A 30 -13.96 36.47 -12.72
N GLY A 31 -12.73 36.62 -12.25
CA GLY A 31 -11.65 35.67 -12.52
C GLY A 31 -11.19 35.72 -13.98
N ASN A 32 -10.19 34.89 -14.31
CA ASN A 32 -9.66 34.80 -15.66
C ASN A 32 -10.63 34.00 -16.57
N VAL A 33 -11.62 34.66 -17.17
CA VAL A 33 -12.43 34.11 -18.27
C VAL A 33 -11.64 34.20 -19.57
N VAL A 34 -10.56 33.41 -19.71
CA VAL A 34 -9.98 33.14 -21.03
C VAL A 34 -10.86 32.06 -21.67
N PRO A 35 -11.57 32.34 -22.77
CA PRO A 35 -12.28 31.32 -23.53
C PRO A 35 -11.23 30.42 -24.17
N THR A 36 -10.85 29.35 -23.49
CA THR A 36 -9.99 28.32 -24.04
C THR A 36 -10.91 27.27 -24.65
N GLU A 37 -11.06 27.30 -25.98
CA GLU A 37 -11.97 26.44 -26.77
C GLU A 37 -11.59 24.94 -26.81
N GLN A 38 -10.77 24.44 -25.89
CA GLN A 38 -10.10 23.14 -26.08
C GLN A 38 -10.29 22.11 -24.95
N ASN A 39 -11.26 22.27 -24.05
CA ASN A 39 -11.52 21.26 -23.02
C ASN A 39 -13.02 21.09 -22.76
N ASP A 40 -13.66 20.17 -23.49
CA ASP A 40 -15.07 19.80 -23.35
C ASP A 40 -15.47 19.31 -21.93
N HIS A 41 -14.51 18.90 -21.10
CA HIS A 41 -14.75 18.53 -19.71
C HIS A 41 -14.80 19.72 -18.74
N LEU A 42 -14.38 20.92 -19.17
CA LEU A 42 -14.47 22.16 -18.40
C LEU A 42 -15.73 22.98 -18.73
N SER A 43 -16.50 22.62 -19.75
CA SER A 43 -17.68 23.36 -20.19
C SER A 43 -18.75 23.52 -19.09
N ARG A 44 -18.85 22.56 -18.14
CA ARG A 44 -19.70 22.70 -16.95
C ARG A 44 -19.18 23.74 -15.94
N ARG A 45 -17.86 23.90 -15.84
CA ARG A 45 -17.21 24.94 -15.01
C ARG A 45 -17.30 26.32 -15.65
N GLN A 46 -17.32 26.38 -16.98
CA GLN A 46 -17.40 27.63 -17.73
C GLN A 46 -18.79 28.30 -17.59
N THR A 47 -19.87 27.53 -17.50
CA THR A 47 -21.20 28.09 -17.20
C THR A 47 -21.31 28.62 -15.76
N GLU A 48 -20.57 28.02 -14.82
CA GLU A 48 -20.51 28.50 -13.43
C GLU A 48 -19.74 29.83 -13.31
N THR A 49 -18.70 30.05 -14.13
CA THR A 49 -17.95 31.33 -14.14
C THR A 49 -18.71 32.50 -14.75
N GLN A 50 -19.74 32.26 -15.56
CA GLN A 50 -20.60 33.32 -16.13
C GLN A 50 -21.72 33.77 -15.18
N LEU A 51 -21.90 33.10 -14.05
CA LEU A 51 -22.85 33.51 -13.02
C LEU A 51 -22.29 34.66 -12.20
N SER A 52 -23.16 35.63 -11.86
CA SER A 52 -22.84 36.71 -10.91
C SER A 52 -22.11 36.14 -9.69
N ALA A 53 -21.04 36.81 -9.24
CA ALA A 53 -20.21 36.36 -8.12
C ALA A 53 -21.05 36.02 -6.87
N THR A 54 -22.16 36.74 -6.67
CA THR A 54 -23.12 36.47 -5.59
C THR A 54 -23.80 35.10 -5.72
N THR A 55 -24.20 34.70 -6.93
CA THR A 55 -24.80 33.40 -7.21
C THR A 55 -23.78 32.27 -7.03
N ARG A 56 -22.54 32.47 -7.45
CA ARG A 56 -21.44 31.51 -7.21
C ARG A 56 -21.18 31.31 -5.72
N LEU A 57 -21.09 32.40 -4.96
CA LEU A 57 -20.92 32.33 -3.51
C LEU A 57 -22.09 31.60 -2.85
N ARG A 58 -23.34 31.90 -3.22
CA ARG A 58 -24.53 31.17 -2.71
C ARG A 58 -24.48 29.68 -3.03
N ASN A 59 -24.06 29.30 -4.23
CA ASN A 59 -23.90 27.90 -4.60
C ASN A 59 -22.83 27.21 -3.76
N LEU A 60 -21.68 27.85 -3.55
CA LEU A 60 -20.62 27.32 -2.68
C LEU A 60 -21.09 27.19 -1.22
N THR A 61 -21.80 28.19 -0.69
CA THR A 61 -22.41 28.11 0.65
C THR A 61 -23.36 26.91 0.73
N ARG A 62 -24.23 26.73 -0.26
CA ARG A 62 -25.16 25.59 -0.29
C ARG A 62 -24.45 24.25 -0.34
N ILE A 63 -23.37 24.13 -1.13
CA ILE A 63 -22.55 22.91 -1.20
C ILE A 63 -21.84 22.66 0.14
N LEU A 64 -21.32 23.71 0.77
CA LEU A 64 -20.66 23.63 2.06
C LEU A 64 -21.64 23.24 3.17
N ASP A 65 -22.85 23.79 3.19
CA ASP A 65 -23.91 23.42 4.14
C ASP A 65 -24.32 21.95 3.96
N HIS A 66 -24.42 21.50 2.70
CA HIS A 66 -24.68 20.09 2.39
C HIS A 66 -23.53 19.17 2.80
N LEU A 67 -22.29 19.63 2.73
CA LEU A 67 -21.13 18.87 3.17
C LEU A 67 -21.05 18.84 4.71
N ALA A 68 -21.40 19.94 5.37
CA ALA A 68 -21.45 20.05 6.82
C ALA A 68 -22.52 19.13 7.43
N SER A 69 -23.66 18.94 6.75
CA SER A 69 -24.70 18.00 7.20
C SER A 69 -24.30 16.53 7.03
N LYS A 70 -23.46 16.21 6.03
CA LYS A 70 -22.99 14.85 5.76
C LYS A 70 -21.77 14.44 6.59
N HIS A 71 -20.87 15.37 6.87
CA HIS A 71 -19.59 15.07 7.51
C HIS A 71 -19.41 15.87 8.81
N PRO A 72 -19.43 15.22 9.99
CA PRO A 72 -19.41 15.91 11.29
C PRO A 72 -18.14 16.74 11.50
N SER A 73 -17.00 16.34 10.92
CA SER A 73 -15.76 17.13 11.04
C SER A 73 -15.84 18.49 10.35
N VAL A 74 -16.63 18.64 9.28
CA VAL A 74 -16.80 19.94 8.62
C VAL A 74 -17.62 20.86 9.52
N SER A 75 -18.66 20.34 10.17
CA SER A 75 -19.41 21.07 11.20
C SER A 75 -18.51 21.51 12.35
N HIS A 76 -17.64 20.62 12.86
CA HIS A 76 -16.69 20.97 13.92
C HIS A 76 -15.69 22.06 13.51
N ILE A 77 -15.22 22.06 12.26
CA ILE A 77 -14.33 23.11 11.74
C ILE A 77 -15.07 24.45 11.63
N LEU A 78 -16.33 24.45 11.19
CA LEU A 78 -17.14 25.67 11.13
C LEU A 78 -17.42 26.23 12.53
N ASP A 79 -17.69 25.36 13.51
CA ASP A 79 -17.84 25.77 14.91
C ASP A 79 -16.52 26.29 15.50
N LEU A 80 -15.39 25.67 15.14
CA LEU A 80 -14.07 26.15 15.53
C LEU A 80 -13.78 27.52 14.92
N GLN A 81 -14.10 27.73 13.64
CA GLN A 81 -13.98 29.02 12.96
C GLN A 81 -14.82 30.10 13.64
N LYS A 82 -16.07 29.79 14.01
CA LYS A 82 -16.95 30.72 14.75
C LYS A 82 -16.39 31.08 16.12
N ARG A 83 -15.87 30.08 16.85
CA ARG A 83 -15.33 30.28 18.21
C ARG A 83 -13.97 30.97 18.21
N ARG A 84 -13.16 30.75 17.17
CA ARG A 84 -11.78 31.21 17.07
C ARG A 84 -11.49 31.70 15.63
N PRO A 85 -12.03 32.87 15.24
CA PRO A 85 -11.76 33.45 13.92
C PRO A 85 -10.28 33.78 13.73
N GLU A 86 -9.55 34.01 14.83
CA GLU A 86 -8.10 34.30 14.80
C GLU A 86 -7.25 33.17 14.24
N LEU A 87 -7.68 31.90 14.38
CA LEU A 87 -6.93 30.74 13.85
C LEU A 87 -6.93 30.69 12.31
N PHE A 88 -7.94 31.29 11.69
CA PHE A 88 -8.15 31.26 10.24
C PHE A 88 -7.90 32.63 9.58
N GLY A 89 -7.59 33.64 10.39
CA GLY A 89 -7.08 34.93 9.93
C GLY A 89 -5.71 34.73 9.31
N ARG A 90 -5.65 34.83 7.97
CA ARG A 90 -4.39 34.98 7.23
C ARG A 90 -3.66 36.17 7.85
N THR A 91 -2.46 35.94 8.39
CA THR A 91 -1.50 36.98 8.78
C THR A 91 -1.77 37.83 10.05
N GLN A 92 -1.81 37.21 11.23
CA GLN A 92 -0.98 37.70 12.36
C GLN A 92 0.30 36.85 12.51
N ALA A 93 0.72 36.17 11.44
CA ALA A 93 1.92 35.34 11.40
C ALA A 93 3.24 36.15 11.30
N ALA A 94 3.20 37.49 11.21
CA ALA A 94 4.41 38.32 11.09
C ALA A 94 4.69 39.20 12.32
N ALA A 95 3.76 39.35 13.26
CA ALA A 95 3.94 40.27 14.40
C ALA A 95 4.49 39.59 15.67
N SER A 96 4.47 38.25 15.76
CA SER A 96 4.89 37.52 16.97
C SER A 96 6.32 36.98 16.93
N THR A 97 7.05 37.05 15.82
CA THR A 97 8.46 36.64 15.78
C THR A 97 9.44 37.71 16.31
N SER A 98 8.97 38.92 16.66
CA SER A 98 9.85 39.98 17.19
C SER A 98 10.00 39.99 18.73
N ALA A 99 9.30 39.10 19.45
CA ALA A 99 9.33 39.11 20.92
C ALA A 99 10.59 38.45 21.53
N LEU A 100 11.41 37.78 20.73
CA LEU A 100 12.67 37.19 21.19
C LEU A 100 13.81 38.17 20.91
N SER A 101 14.49 38.60 21.98
CA SER A 101 15.66 39.45 21.83
C SER A 101 16.74 38.71 21.03
N THR A 102 17.46 39.43 20.19
CA THR A 102 18.56 38.92 19.36
C THR A 102 19.52 37.96 20.07
N PRO A 103 19.94 38.18 21.34
CA PRO A 103 20.82 37.22 22.02
C PRO A 103 20.15 35.86 22.28
N VAL A 104 18.85 35.82 22.57
CA VAL A 104 18.12 34.56 22.79
C VAL A 104 18.00 33.77 21.49
N LEU A 105 17.81 34.47 20.35
CA LEU A 105 17.79 33.82 19.04
C LEU A 105 19.15 33.21 18.69
N THR A 106 20.25 33.89 18.99
CA THR A 106 21.59 33.33 18.77
C THR A 106 21.87 32.11 19.65
N GLU A 107 21.41 32.12 20.90
CA GLU A 107 21.57 30.99 21.82
C GLU A 107 20.76 29.78 21.34
N ILE A 108 19.53 29.99 20.88
CA ILE A 108 18.70 28.92 20.31
C ILE A 108 19.35 28.35 19.04
N VAL A 109 19.83 29.20 18.14
CA VAL A 109 20.50 28.77 16.89
C VAL A 109 21.77 27.98 17.19
N LEU A 110 22.57 28.42 18.17
CA LEU A 110 23.78 27.70 18.59
C LEU A 110 23.43 26.36 19.27
N ALA A 111 22.41 26.34 20.13
CA ALA A 111 21.93 25.11 20.77
C ALA A 111 21.43 24.08 19.75
N HIS A 112 20.89 24.54 18.62
CA HIS A 112 20.34 23.69 17.55
C HIS A 112 21.28 23.57 16.34
N GLU A 113 22.52 24.06 16.43
CA GLU A 113 23.45 24.06 15.30
C GLU A 113 23.70 22.64 14.77
N GLN A 114 23.92 21.69 15.67
CA GLN A 114 24.18 20.30 15.29
C GLN A 114 22.99 19.65 14.60
N THR A 115 21.75 19.98 15.01
CA THR A 115 20.55 19.44 14.36
C THR A 115 20.36 20.04 12.98
N TYR A 116 20.65 21.33 12.79
CA TYR A 116 20.65 21.96 11.46
C TYR A 116 21.70 21.36 10.53
N ARG A 117 22.93 21.14 11.01
CA ARG A 117 23.99 20.48 10.23
C ARG A 117 23.64 19.04 9.89
N HIS A 118 23.01 18.30 10.81
CA HIS A 118 22.57 16.95 10.55
C HIS A 118 21.43 16.90 9.53
N LEU A 119 20.43 17.77 9.68
CA LEU A 119 19.30 17.87 8.77
C LEU A 119 19.73 18.33 7.37
N SER A 120 20.66 19.28 7.27
CA SER A 120 21.19 19.71 5.97
C SER A 120 21.94 18.57 5.26
N ALA A 121 22.76 17.81 5.99
CA ALA A 121 23.42 16.63 5.44
C ALA A 121 22.40 15.56 4.98
N GLN A 122 21.34 15.32 5.78
CA GLN A 122 20.26 14.41 5.40
C GLN A 122 19.48 14.89 4.18
N LEU A 123 19.16 16.19 4.08
CA LEU A 123 18.48 16.76 2.91
C LEU A 123 19.34 16.70 1.66
N GLN A 124 20.64 16.95 1.79
CA GLN A 124 21.58 16.84 0.68
C GLN A 124 21.75 15.38 0.23
N GLN A 125 21.70 14.43 1.17
CA GLN A 125 21.64 13.00 0.87
C GLN A 125 20.33 12.61 0.20
N LEU A 126 19.18 13.15 0.64
CA LEU A 126 17.87 12.92 0.02
C LEU A 126 17.80 13.50 -1.39
N GLN A 127 18.42 14.65 -1.63
CA GLN A 127 18.52 15.26 -2.95
C GLN A 127 19.43 14.47 -3.89
N ALA A 128 20.38 13.69 -3.35
CA ALA A 128 21.24 12.80 -4.12
C ALA A 128 20.55 11.47 -4.50
N PHE A 129 19.38 11.16 -3.94
CA PHE A 129 18.58 10.02 -4.38
C PHE A 129 17.66 10.45 -5.53
N ASP A 130 17.96 9.97 -6.72
CA ASP A 130 17.02 10.06 -7.83
C ASP A 130 15.74 9.27 -7.48
N ILE A 131 14.59 9.91 -7.70
CA ILE A 131 13.29 9.24 -7.56
C ILE A 131 13.32 8.02 -8.51
N PRO A 132 13.04 6.79 -8.01
CA PRO A 132 13.11 5.60 -8.84
C PRO A 132 12.22 5.75 -10.07
N ASP A 133 12.73 5.32 -11.23
CA ASP A 133 12.04 5.38 -12.51
C ASP A 133 10.57 4.88 -12.38
N PRO A 134 9.58 5.75 -12.65
CA PRO A 134 8.17 5.41 -12.47
C PRO A 134 7.73 4.26 -13.37
N GLU A 135 8.41 4.03 -14.50
CA GLU A 135 8.11 2.89 -15.36
C GLU A 135 8.45 1.56 -14.69
N ARG A 136 9.56 1.50 -13.94
CA ARG A 136 9.96 0.29 -13.19
C ARG A 136 8.97 -0.02 -12.08
N SER A 137 8.55 0.99 -11.33
CA SER A 137 7.54 0.80 -10.28
C SER A 137 6.19 0.36 -10.87
N ALA A 138 5.74 0.98 -11.96
CA ALA A 138 4.53 0.56 -12.68
C ALA A 138 4.62 -0.89 -13.19
N ASN A 139 5.78 -1.33 -13.67
CA ASN A 139 6.00 -2.71 -14.09
C ASN A 139 5.96 -3.70 -12.92
N LEU A 140 6.47 -3.34 -11.74
CA LEU A 140 6.33 -4.15 -10.52
C LEU A 140 4.86 -4.29 -10.11
N PHE A 141 4.07 -3.21 -10.19
CA PHE A 141 2.64 -3.28 -9.94
C PHE A 141 1.92 -4.22 -10.92
N LYS A 142 2.28 -4.19 -12.20
CA LYS A 142 1.74 -5.13 -13.21
C LYS A 142 2.13 -6.58 -12.92
N GLN A 143 3.33 -6.84 -12.40
CA GLN A 143 3.79 -8.19 -12.08
C GLN A 143 3.13 -8.77 -10.82
N ARG A 144 2.73 -7.91 -9.87
CA ARG A 144 2.09 -8.35 -8.62
C ARG A 144 0.86 -9.23 -8.86
N GLY A 145 -0.02 -8.84 -9.79
CA GLY A 145 -1.19 -9.65 -10.13
C GLY A 145 -0.84 -11.03 -10.69
N LYS A 146 0.25 -11.15 -11.46
CA LYS A 146 0.74 -12.46 -11.97
C LYS A 146 1.29 -13.32 -10.84
N ILE A 147 2.00 -12.73 -9.88
CA ILE A 147 2.51 -13.43 -8.70
C ILE A 147 1.35 -13.98 -7.86
N ASP A 148 0.28 -13.20 -7.67
CA ASP A 148 -0.88 -13.63 -6.91
C ASP A 148 -1.60 -14.80 -7.61
N GLN A 149 -1.75 -14.75 -8.93
CA GLN A 149 -2.32 -15.87 -9.71
C GLN A 149 -1.47 -17.15 -9.61
N VAL A 150 -0.14 -17.03 -9.69
CA VAL A 150 0.76 -18.18 -9.53
C VAL A 150 0.70 -18.75 -8.12
N ARG A 151 0.59 -17.89 -7.10
CA ARG A 151 0.46 -18.32 -5.70
C ARG A 151 -0.81 -19.15 -5.47
N VAL A 152 -1.93 -18.74 -6.07
CA VAL A 152 -3.18 -19.52 -5.98
C VAL A 152 -2.99 -20.92 -6.58
N LYS A 153 -2.38 -21.01 -7.78
CA LYS A 153 -2.07 -22.29 -8.42
C LYS A 153 -1.11 -23.14 -7.58
N GLN A 154 -0.10 -22.54 -6.95
CA GLN A 154 0.83 -23.27 -6.09
C GLN A 154 0.13 -23.88 -4.87
N ILE A 155 -0.85 -23.18 -4.28
CA ILE A 155 -1.63 -23.70 -3.16
C ILE A 155 -2.50 -24.87 -3.60
N GLU A 156 -3.12 -24.78 -4.78
CA GLU A 156 -3.91 -25.87 -5.37
C GLU A 156 -3.05 -27.10 -5.65
N GLN A 157 -1.92 -26.92 -6.35
CA GLN A 157 -0.96 -27.99 -6.63
C GLN A 157 -0.42 -28.63 -5.34
N ALA A 158 -0.16 -27.85 -4.29
CA ALA A 158 0.30 -28.39 -3.02
C ALA A 158 -0.74 -29.32 -2.37
N LYS A 159 -2.03 -28.99 -2.48
CA LYS A 159 -3.12 -29.84 -2.01
C LYS A 159 -3.22 -31.14 -2.82
N GLU A 160 -3.17 -31.03 -4.14
CA GLU A 160 -3.20 -32.21 -5.03
C GLU A 160 -2.02 -33.14 -4.76
N VAL A 161 -0.82 -32.59 -4.60
CA VAL A 161 0.38 -33.39 -4.27
C VAL A 161 0.23 -34.07 -2.92
N GLN A 162 -0.34 -33.40 -1.92
CA GLN A 162 -0.58 -34.01 -0.61
C GLN A 162 -1.58 -35.17 -0.71
N GLU A 163 -2.66 -35.01 -1.49
CA GLU A 163 -3.65 -36.06 -1.73
C GLU A 163 -3.07 -37.25 -2.51
N LEU A 164 -2.29 -36.98 -3.56
CA LEU A 164 -1.61 -38.02 -4.31
C LEU A 164 -0.60 -38.77 -3.44
N ARG A 165 0.12 -38.06 -2.56
CA ARG A 165 1.04 -38.67 -1.60
C ARG A 165 0.30 -39.59 -0.63
N SER A 166 -0.81 -39.15 -0.04
CA SER A 166 -1.57 -39.99 0.89
C SER A 166 -2.16 -41.23 0.21
N ARG A 167 -2.66 -41.09 -1.03
CA ARG A 167 -3.13 -42.23 -1.83
C ARG A 167 -2.00 -43.19 -2.18
N SER A 168 -0.84 -42.66 -2.61
CA SER A 168 0.32 -43.49 -2.95
C SER A 168 0.87 -44.24 -1.73
N ALA A 169 0.90 -43.59 -0.57
CA ALA A 169 1.32 -44.21 0.68
C ALA A 169 0.40 -45.39 1.03
N ARG A 170 -0.92 -45.20 0.94
CA ARG A 170 -1.89 -46.26 1.21
C ARG A 170 -1.76 -47.45 0.27
N VAL A 171 -1.60 -47.20 -1.03
CA VAL A 171 -1.40 -48.29 -2.01
C VAL A 171 -0.09 -49.04 -1.73
N LEU A 172 0.97 -48.34 -1.35
CA LEU A 172 2.22 -48.96 -0.94
C LEU A 172 2.04 -49.80 0.33
N GLU A 173 1.36 -49.28 1.36
CA GLU A 173 1.05 -50.00 2.59
C GLU A 173 0.28 -51.29 2.28
N GLU A 174 -0.81 -51.21 1.51
CA GLU A 174 -1.61 -52.37 1.11
C GLU A 174 -0.78 -53.42 0.34
N TRP A 175 0.14 -52.97 -0.52
CA TRP A 175 1.05 -53.87 -1.24
C TRP A 175 2.13 -54.48 -0.34
N TYR A 176 2.69 -53.73 0.61
CA TYR A 176 3.67 -54.24 1.56
C TYR A 176 3.05 -55.25 2.52
N GLU A 177 1.87 -54.97 3.05
CA GLU A 177 1.15 -55.87 3.97
C GLU A 177 0.70 -57.15 3.26
N GLY A 178 -0.02 -57.03 2.14
CA GLY A 178 -0.58 -58.19 1.44
C GLY A 178 0.47 -58.96 0.64
N GLY A 179 1.38 -58.26 -0.02
CA GLY A 179 2.41 -58.84 -0.87
C GLY A 179 3.62 -59.30 -0.07
N VAL A 180 4.41 -58.36 0.43
CA VAL A 180 5.73 -58.67 1.01
C VAL A 180 5.61 -59.44 2.32
N LEU A 181 4.82 -58.92 3.27
CA LEU A 181 4.62 -59.55 4.58
C LEU A 181 3.85 -60.86 4.44
N GLY A 182 2.74 -60.87 3.68
CA GLY A 182 1.96 -62.09 3.44
C GLY A 182 2.77 -63.21 2.79
N ILE A 183 3.58 -62.92 1.77
CA ILE A 183 4.47 -63.92 1.15
C ILE A 183 5.56 -64.36 2.13
N GLY A 184 6.10 -63.43 2.93
CA GLY A 184 7.06 -63.75 3.99
C GLY A 184 6.52 -64.75 5.01
N ASP A 185 5.28 -64.57 5.47
CA ASP A 185 4.61 -65.49 6.40
C ASP A 185 4.39 -66.86 5.76
N MET A 186 4.00 -66.91 4.49
CA MET A 186 3.86 -68.18 3.75
C MET A 186 5.20 -68.93 3.64
N TRP A 187 6.28 -68.23 3.33
CA TRP A 187 7.62 -68.83 3.29
C TRP A 187 8.06 -69.34 4.66
N ALA A 188 7.82 -68.56 5.71
CA ALA A 188 8.15 -68.97 7.08
C ALA A 188 7.37 -70.24 7.51
N GLN A 189 6.09 -70.35 7.14
CA GLN A 189 5.28 -71.55 7.40
C GLN A 189 5.79 -72.77 6.61
N LEU A 190 6.12 -72.60 5.34
CA LEU A 190 6.71 -73.67 4.52
C LEU A 190 8.04 -74.16 5.11
N GLU A 191 8.92 -73.23 5.50
CA GLU A 191 10.20 -73.56 6.14
C GLU A 191 9.98 -74.32 7.46
N ALA A 192 9.01 -73.90 8.27
CA ALA A 192 8.64 -74.60 9.51
C ALA A 192 8.14 -76.03 9.24
N SER A 193 7.33 -76.22 8.20
CA SER A 193 6.85 -77.54 7.79
C SER A 193 7.99 -78.45 7.31
N ILE A 194 8.89 -77.92 6.47
CA ILE A 194 10.08 -78.65 6.00
C ILE A 194 10.96 -79.05 7.18
N LYS A 195 11.22 -78.15 8.13
CA LYS A 195 11.97 -78.46 9.35
C LYS A 195 11.29 -79.55 10.18
N ALA A 196 9.96 -79.53 10.30
CA ALA A 196 9.22 -80.57 11.01
C ALA A 196 9.36 -81.93 10.32
N CYS A 197 9.24 -81.98 8.99
CA CYS A 197 9.48 -83.19 8.21
C CYS A 197 10.91 -83.70 8.37
N GLU A 198 11.92 -82.81 8.32
CA GLU A 198 13.33 -83.17 8.51
C GLU A 198 13.58 -83.78 9.89
N ILE A 199 13.02 -83.19 10.95
CA ILE A 199 13.11 -83.75 12.31
C ILE A 199 12.49 -85.14 12.37
N MET A 200 11.35 -85.36 11.72
CA MET A 200 10.70 -86.67 11.68
C MET A 200 11.54 -87.70 10.94
N ILE A 201 12.12 -87.34 9.79
CA ILE A 201 13.03 -88.22 9.03
C ILE A 201 14.24 -88.59 9.89
N ARG A 202 14.92 -87.61 10.51
CA ARG A 202 16.06 -87.86 11.41
C ARG A 202 15.71 -88.79 12.58
N ARG A 203 14.48 -88.69 13.12
CA ARG A 203 14.02 -89.60 14.19
C ARG A 203 13.84 -91.03 13.68
N VAL A 204 13.28 -91.21 12.49
CA VAL A 204 13.10 -92.53 11.87
C VAL A 204 14.45 -93.15 11.49
N GLU A 205 15.34 -92.37 10.89
CA GLU A 205 16.71 -92.81 10.57
C GLU A 205 17.47 -93.24 11.83
N ALA A 206 17.43 -92.42 12.90
CA ALA A 206 18.05 -92.78 14.17
C ALA A 206 17.40 -94.00 14.85
N ALA A 207 16.12 -94.30 14.58
CA ALA A 207 15.50 -95.54 15.06
C ALA A 207 15.99 -96.75 14.26
N LYS A 208 16.05 -96.62 12.93
CA LYS A 208 16.55 -97.66 12.03
C LYS A 208 18.03 -98.00 12.29
N GLU A 209 18.89 -97.00 12.51
CA GLU A 209 20.30 -97.23 12.87
C GLU A 209 20.45 -97.99 14.20
N ARG A 210 19.54 -97.80 15.16
CA ARG A 210 19.54 -98.59 16.41
C ARG A 210 19.11 -100.03 16.18
N GLU A 211 18.10 -100.26 15.35
CA GLU A 211 17.67 -101.62 14.99
C GLU A 211 18.75 -102.37 14.19
N GLU A 212 19.44 -101.69 13.26
CA GLU A 212 20.57 -102.26 12.50
C GLU A 212 21.81 -102.49 13.38
N GLY A 213 22.03 -101.68 14.41
CA GLY A 213 23.09 -101.87 15.40
C GLY A 213 22.85 -103.01 16.41
N GLU A 214 21.59 -103.34 16.71
CA GLU A 214 21.22 -104.48 17.59
C GLU A 214 21.12 -105.81 16.83
N GLY A 215 20.91 -105.79 15.50
CA GLY A 215 20.92 -106.99 14.65
C GLY A 215 22.30 -107.43 14.14
N GLY A 216 23.37 -106.74 14.53
CA GLY A 216 24.75 -106.93 14.07
C GLY A 216 25.73 -107.46 15.14
N VAL A 217 25.28 -108.37 16.01
CA VAL A 217 26.13 -109.16 16.94
C VAL A 217 25.84 -110.64 16.78
#